data_AF-A0A3D2YG67-F1
#
_entry.id   AF-A0A3D2YG67-F1
#
_cell.length_a   1.000
_cell.length_b   1.000
_cell.length_c   1.000
_cell.angle_alpha   90.00
_cell.angle_beta   90.00
_cell.angle_gamma   90.00
#
_symmetry.space_group_name_H-M   'P 1'
#
loop_
_entity.id
_entity.type
_entity.pdbx_description
1 polymer ?
#
loop_
_entity_poly.entity_id
_entity_poly.type
_entity_poly.pdbx_seq_one_letter_code
_entity_poly.pdbx_strand_id
1 'polypeptide(L)'
;LEALNTDLVCDAINTAMRELFLQIVYGRTQSAFSEDGLAVGASLEDLGKGLRSQVGTMFGTREKGPRYLEMAEGYCSKLALNDKDEIIGYEFISLGKMMDAVKKGVDANEALKNATGHYGQWDNAAKYIDPRQE
;
A
#
# COMPACT_ATOMS: atom_id res chain seq x y z
N LEU A 1 16.58 45.90 23.34
CA LEU A 1 16.18 45.64 21.93
C LEU A 1 17.46 45.41 21.16
N GLU A 2 17.78 44.15 20.89
CA GLU A 2 19.00 43.81 20.15
C GLU A 2 18.83 44.21 18.68
N ALA A 3 19.86 44.83 18.10
CA ALA A 3 19.85 45.22 16.71
C ALA A 3 20.00 43.97 15.83
N LEU A 4 18.93 43.61 15.12
CA LEU A 4 18.94 42.55 14.11
C LEU A 4 19.28 43.16 12.75
N ASN A 5 20.10 42.46 11.98
CA ASN A 5 20.34 42.83 10.59
C ASN A 5 19.06 42.59 9.79
N THR A 6 18.39 43.68 9.42
CA THR A 6 17.10 43.66 8.73
C THR A 6 17.13 42.94 7.39
N ASP A 7 18.29 42.94 6.72
CA ASP A 7 18.47 42.28 5.43
C ASP A 7 18.45 40.74 5.58
N LEU A 8 19.19 40.22 6.56
CA LEU A 8 19.19 38.79 6.89
C LEU A 8 17.83 38.32 7.42
N VAL A 9 17.11 39.17 8.14
CA VAL A 9 15.76 38.86 8.61
C VAL A 9 14.78 38.76 7.44
N CYS A 10 14.87 39.66 6.45
CA CYS A 10 14.06 39.61 5.24
C CYS A 10 14.33 38.34 4.42
N ASP A 11 15.60 37.94 4.24
CA ASP A 11 15.95 36.71 3.53
C ASP A 11 15.47 35.44 4.25
N ALA A 12 15.59 35.42 5.58
CA ALA A 12 15.09 34.31 6.39
C ALA A 12 13.56 34.18 6.29
N ILE A 13 12.84 35.31 6.33
CA ILE A 13 11.37 35.33 6.17
C ILE A 13 10.98 34.88 4.76
N ASN A 14 11.66 35.35 3.72
CA ASN A 14 11.36 34.94 2.34
C ASN A 14 11.56 33.43 2.14
N THR A 15 12.65 32.88 2.67
CA THR A 15 12.91 31.44 2.63
C THR A 15 11.83 30.67 3.41
N ALA A 16 11.53 31.08 4.64
CA ALA A 16 10.51 30.43 5.47
C ALA A 16 9.11 30.48 4.83
N MET A 17 8.73 31.61 4.24
CA MET A 17 7.43 31.78 3.56
C MET A 17 7.34 30.94 2.29
N ARG A 18 8.44 30.80 1.54
CA ARG A 18 8.52 29.92 0.37
C ARG A 18 8.31 28.46 0.77
N GLU A 19 9.01 27.99 1.80
CA GLU A 19 8.88 26.61 2.28
C GLU A 19 7.49 26.34 2.86
N LEU A 20 6.91 27.28 3.61
CA LEU A 20 5.52 27.21 4.10
C LEU A 20 4.51 27.16 2.94
N PHE A 21 4.68 27.98 1.92
CA PHE A 21 3.81 27.99 0.75
C PHE A 21 3.89 26.66 -0.02
N LEU A 22 5.09 26.12 -0.19
CA LEU A 22 5.28 24.79 -0.79
C LEU A 22 4.61 23.70 0.05
N GLN A 23 4.69 23.76 1.37
CA GLN A 23 3.94 22.84 2.25
C GLN A 23 2.42 22.99 2.13
N ILE A 24 1.90 24.21 1.95
CA ILE A 24 0.44 24.42 1.83
C ILE A 24 -0.08 23.95 0.46
N VAL A 25 0.66 24.27 -0.61
CA VAL A 25 0.26 23.98 -1.99
C VAL A 25 0.52 22.52 -2.36
N TYR A 26 1.65 21.95 -1.93
CA TYR A 26 2.06 20.59 -2.29
C TYR A 26 2.08 19.61 -1.10
N GLY A 27 2.21 20.08 0.14
CA GLY A 27 2.29 19.22 1.33
C GLY A 27 0.98 18.56 1.78
N ARG A 28 -0.10 18.64 0.99
CA ARG A 28 -1.30 17.80 1.20
C ARG A 28 -1.24 16.46 0.49
N THR A 29 -0.27 16.25 -0.40
CA THR A 29 0.07 14.91 -0.90
C THR A 29 1.35 14.46 -0.19
N GLN A 30 1.28 13.30 0.46
CA GLN A 30 2.31 12.75 1.35
C GLN A 30 3.67 12.47 0.65
N SER A 31 3.77 12.77 -0.65
CA SER A 31 4.89 12.49 -1.56
C SER A 31 5.62 13.74 -2.10
N ALA A 32 5.30 14.95 -1.64
CA ALA A 32 5.87 16.20 -2.19
C ALA A 32 7.36 16.46 -1.87
N PHE A 33 7.99 15.60 -1.06
CA PHE A 33 9.40 15.73 -0.64
C PHE A 33 10.33 14.64 -1.19
N SER A 34 9.88 13.77 -2.11
CA SER A 34 10.79 12.84 -2.79
C SER A 34 11.43 13.51 -4.00
N GLU A 35 12.76 13.68 -3.98
CA GLU A 35 13.54 13.80 -5.22
C GLU A 35 13.21 12.56 -6.08
N ASP A 36 12.69 12.78 -7.29
CA ASP A 36 12.13 11.79 -8.25
C ASP A 36 10.63 11.41 -8.18
N GLY A 37 9.77 12.24 -7.57
CA GLY A 37 8.31 12.04 -7.64
C GLY A 37 7.87 10.75 -6.94
N LEU A 38 6.60 10.33 -7.09
CA LEU A 38 6.08 9.10 -6.45
C LEU A 38 7.07 7.95 -6.65
N ALA A 39 7.67 7.47 -5.57
CA ALA A 39 8.53 6.29 -5.62
C ALA A 39 7.78 5.18 -6.36
N VAL A 40 8.47 4.47 -7.25
CA VAL A 40 7.89 3.31 -7.92
C VAL A 40 7.45 2.33 -6.83
N GLY A 41 6.14 2.22 -6.59
CA GLY A 41 5.60 1.50 -5.42
C GLY A 41 4.93 2.37 -4.36
N ALA A 42 4.69 3.66 -4.59
CA ALA A 42 3.96 4.52 -3.65
C ALA A 42 2.53 4.03 -3.36
N SER A 43 1.92 3.23 -4.24
CA SER A 43 0.67 2.53 -3.95
C SER A 43 0.85 1.28 -3.06
N LEU A 44 2.07 0.73 -2.94
CA LEU A 44 2.45 -0.20 -1.88
C LEU A 44 2.66 0.54 -0.55
N GLU A 45 3.25 1.75 -0.57
CA GLU A 45 3.44 2.57 0.63
C GLU A 45 2.13 3.15 1.18
N ASP A 46 1.18 3.55 0.33
CA ASP A 46 -0.15 4.06 0.74
C ASP A 46 -0.95 2.98 1.49
N LEU A 47 -0.59 1.70 1.30
CA LEU A 47 -1.17 0.53 1.95
C LEU A 47 -0.20 -0.15 2.95
N GLY A 48 1.03 0.37 3.06
CA GLY A 48 2.15 -0.25 3.79
C GLY A 48 2.03 -0.21 5.31
N LYS A 49 1.06 0.53 5.86
CA LYS A 49 0.83 0.68 7.31
C LYS A 49 -0.35 -0.16 7.82
N GLY A 50 -0.66 -1.27 7.17
CA GLY A 50 -1.85 -2.09 7.47
C GLY A 50 -3.16 -1.41 7.06
N LEU A 51 -3.07 -0.37 6.23
CA LEU A 51 -4.22 0.29 5.64
C LEU A 51 -4.69 -0.49 4.42
N ARG A 52 -6.00 -0.48 4.18
CA ARG A 52 -6.64 -1.05 2.99
C ARG A 52 -7.39 0.05 2.26
N SER A 53 -7.21 0.11 0.94
CA SER A 53 -7.98 1.02 0.12
C SER A 53 -9.36 0.43 -0.13
N GLN A 54 -10.38 1.29 -0.20
CA GLN A 54 -11.70 0.88 -0.69
C GLN A 54 -11.77 0.85 -2.22
N VAL A 55 -10.82 1.48 -2.91
CA VAL A 55 -10.78 1.63 -4.38
C VAL A 55 -9.34 1.57 -4.89
N GLY A 56 -9.09 0.91 -6.02
CA GLY A 56 -7.75 0.86 -6.62
C GLY A 56 -6.76 -0.04 -5.86
N THR A 57 -7.23 -1.20 -5.39
CA THR A 57 -6.43 -2.21 -4.66
C THR A 57 -5.67 -3.18 -5.57
N MET A 58 -5.77 -2.95 -6.88
CA MET A 58 -5.02 -3.64 -7.92
C MET A 58 -4.25 -2.58 -8.69
N PHE A 59 -2.94 -2.73 -8.76
CA PHE A 59 -2.08 -1.86 -9.55
C PHE A 59 -0.87 -2.64 -10.01
N GLY A 60 -0.18 -2.12 -11.02
CA GLY A 60 1.08 -2.67 -11.47
C GLY A 60 2.07 -1.57 -11.75
N THR A 61 3.34 -1.83 -11.46
CA THR A 61 4.44 -0.96 -11.88
C THR A 61 5.28 -1.67 -12.93
N ARG A 62 6.04 -0.91 -13.72
CA ARG A 62 6.98 -1.51 -14.69
C ARG A 62 8.07 -2.33 -14.01
N GLU A 63 8.43 -1.99 -12.78
CA GLU A 63 9.52 -2.62 -12.05
C GLU A 63 9.07 -3.89 -11.31
N LYS A 64 7.87 -3.87 -10.72
CA LYS A 64 7.36 -4.98 -9.89
C LYS A 64 6.28 -5.82 -10.59
N GLY A 65 5.74 -5.36 -11.71
CA GLY A 65 4.62 -5.98 -12.40
C GLY A 65 3.29 -5.77 -11.67
N PRO A 66 2.22 -6.47 -12.08
CA PRO A 66 0.91 -6.40 -11.44
C PRO A 66 0.93 -6.96 -10.01
N ARG A 67 0.11 -6.38 -9.14
CA ARG A 67 -0.09 -6.81 -7.75
C ARG A 67 -1.57 -6.72 -7.39
N TYR A 68 -2.11 -7.81 -6.84
CA TYR A 68 -3.45 -7.84 -6.26
C TYR A 68 -3.32 -7.79 -4.74
N LEU A 69 -3.81 -6.72 -4.14
CA LEU A 69 -3.75 -6.52 -2.69
C LEU A 69 -5.08 -6.85 -2.02
N GLU A 70 -6.19 -6.45 -2.64
CA GLU A 70 -7.55 -6.80 -2.24
C GLU A 70 -8.39 -7.07 -3.49
N MET A 71 -9.18 -8.14 -3.41
CA MET A 71 -10.20 -8.50 -4.41
C MET A 71 -11.59 -8.33 -3.79
N ALA A 72 -12.65 -8.50 -4.58
CA ALA A 72 -14.02 -8.42 -4.08
C ALA A 72 -14.29 -9.44 -2.96
N GLU A 73 -13.58 -10.57 -3.00
CA GLU A 73 -13.65 -11.63 -2.00
C GLU A 73 -12.87 -11.32 -0.72
N GLY A 74 -11.88 -10.42 -0.77
CA GLY A 74 -11.14 -9.93 0.40
C GLY A 74 -9.63 -9.79 0.18
N TYR A 75 -8.91 -9.88 1.30
CA TYR A 75 -7.48 -9.58 1.39
C TYR A 75 -6.66 -10.63 0.67
N CYS A 76 -5.90 -10.23 -0.36
CA CYS A 76 -5.02 -11.16 -1.06
C CYS A 76 -3.74 -11.39 -0.25
N SER A 77 -3.55 -12.60 0.24
CA SER A 77 -2.36 -13.00 1.01
C SER A 77 -1.21 -13.41 0.11
N LYS A 78 -1.50 -14.07 -1.00
CA LYS A 78 -0.50 -14.62 -1.91
C LYS A 78 -0.97 -14.60 -3.36
N LEU A 79 -0.03 -14.48 -4.27
CA LEU A 79 -0.23 -14.64 -5.71
C LEU A 79 0.45 -15.92 -6.18
N ALA A 80 -0.24 -16.69 -7.03
CA ALA A 80 0.29 -17.85 -7.72
C ALA A 80 0.83 -17.43 -9.08
N LEU A 81 2.11 -17.69 -9.34
CA LEU A 81 2.78 -17.36 -10.59
C LEU A 81 3.19 -18.64 -11.33
N ASN A 82 3.11 -18.60 -12.66
CA ASN A 82 3.64 -19.65 -13.53
C ASN A 82 5.15 -19.50 -13.76
N ASP A 83 5.73 -20.39 -14.57
CA ASP A 83 7.17 -20.40 -14.91
C ASP A 83 7.65 -19.14 -15.66
N LYS A 84 6.72 -18.28 -16.11
CA LYS A 84 7.00 -17.02 -16.81
C LYS A 84 6.71 -15.78 -15.97
N ASP A 85 6.52 -15.95 -14.66
CA ASP A 85 6.17 -14.90 -13.72
C ASP A 85 4.80 -14.23 -13.98
N GLU A 86 3.91 -14.90 -14.70
CA GLU A 86 2.55 -14.42 -14.94
C GLU A 86 1.64 -14.88 -13.79
N ILE A 87 0.79 -13.99 -13.29
CA ILE A 87 -0.18 -14.32 -12.24
C ILE A 87 -1.27 -15.21 -12.82
N ILE A 88 -1.37 -16.44 -12.32
CA ILE A 88 -2.35 -17.45 -12.73
C ILE A 88 -3.39 -17.75 -11.65
N GLY A 89 -3.21 -17.23 -10.44
CA GLY A 89 -4.15 -17.36 -9.34
C GLY A 89 -3.78 -16.50 -8.14
N TYR A 90 -4.64 -16.50 -7.12
CA TYR A 90 -4.42 -15.78 -5.86
C TYR A 90 -5.14 -16.46 -4.69
N GLU A 91 -4.57 -16.31 -3.50
CA GLU A 91 -5.19 -16.69 -2.22
C GLU A 91 -5.74 -15.43 -1.57
N PHE A 92 -6.97 -15.51 -1.09
CA PHE A 92 -7.65 -14.41 -0.43
C PHE A 92 -8.24 -14.83 0.91
N ILE A 93 -8.33 -13.86 1.82
CA ILE A 93 -8.94 -14.00 3.14
C ILE A 93 -10.19 -13.11 3.15
N SER A 94 -11.35 -13.74 3.26
CA SER A 94 -12.62 -13.04 3.39
C SER A 94 -12.77 -12.46 4.80
N LEU A 95 -12.34 -11.21 4.98
CA LEU A 95 -12.36 -10.51 6.26
C LEU A 95 -13.75 -10.46 6.91
N GLY A 96 -14.83 -10.34 6.14
CA GLY A 96 -16.19 -10.35 6.68
C GLY A 96 -16.55 -11.68 7.36
N LYS A 97 -16.29 -12.80 6.67
CA LYS A 97 -16.49 -14.15 7.22
C LYS A 97 -15.58 -14.42 8.43
N MET A 98 -14.32 -14.00 8.36
CA MET A 98 -13.36 -14.16 9.46
C MET A 98 -13.85 -13.42 10.72
N MET A 99 -14.19 -12.14 10.59
CA MET A 99 -14.62 -11.32 11.73
C MET A 99 -15.94 -11.79 12.32
N ASP A 100 -16.88 -12.28 11.50
CA ASP A 100 -18.14 -12.87 11.99
C ASP A 100 -17.89 -14.17 12.76
N ALA A 101 -16.97 -15.03 12.29
CA ALA A 101 -16.59 -16.25 13.00
C ALA A 101 -15.89 -15.96 14.34
N VAL A 102 -14.95 -15.01 14.36
CA VAL A 102 -14.30 -14.57 15.60
C VAL A 102 -15.31 -13.99 16.59
N LYS A 103 -16.26 -13.18 16.11
CA LYS A 103 -17.33 -12.63 16.96
C LYS A 103 -18.22 -13.72 17.57
N LYS A 104 -18.38 -14.85 16.88
CA LYS A 104 -19.09 -16.05 17.37
C LYS A 104 -18.26 -16.90 18.33
N GLY A 105 -17.02 -16.52 18.64
CA GLY A 105 -16.16 -17.20 19.61
C GLY A 105 -15.29 -18.31 19.02
N VAL A 106 -15.19 -18.40 17.69
CA VAL A 106 -14.23 -19.30 17.02
C VAL A 106 -12.81 -18.76 17.24
N ASP A 107 -11.84 -19.65 17.45
CA ASP A 107 -10.43 -19.27 17.54
C ASP A 107 -9.98 -18.50 16.29
N ALA A 108 -9.15 -17.47 16.46
CA ALA A 108 -8.75 -16.61 15.36
C ALA A 108 -8.01 -17.36 14.24
N ASN A 109 -7.21 -18.38 14.58
CA ASN A 109 -6.47 -19.15 13.57
C ASN A 109 -7.40 -20.07 12.79
N GLU A 110 -8.42 -20.62 13.45
CA GLU A 110 -9.43 -21.45 12.80
C GLU A 110 -10.36 -20.61 11.92
N ALA A 111 -10.78 -19.43 12.41
CA ALA A 111 -11.55 -18.46 11.64
C ALA A 111 -10.80 -17.98 10.39
N LEU A 112 -9.49 -17.74 10.51
CA LEU A 112 -8.62 -17.38 9.40
C LEU A 112 -8.60 -18.50 8.34
N LYS A 113 -8.33 -19.74 8.74
CA LYS A 113 -8.30 -20.89 7.81
C LYS A 113 -9.64 -21.07 7.10
N ASN A 114 -10.75 -20.99 7.82
CA ASN A 114 -12.09 -21.16 7.26
C ASN A 114 -12.52 -20.00 6.34
N ALA A 115 -11.93 -18.82 6.52
CA ALA A 115 -12.19 -17.65 5.68
C ALA A 115 -11.20 -17.52 4.52
N THR A 116 -10.16 -18.36 4.47
CA THR A 116 -9.16 -18.39 3.40
C THR A 116 -9.66 -19.23 2.24
N GLY A 117 -9.54 -18.71 1.03
CA GLY A 117 -9.82 -19.42 -0.20
C GLY A 117 -8.81 -19.04 -1.28
N HIS A 118 -8.85 -19.73 -2.40
CA HIS A 118 -8.01 -19.41 -3.55
C HIS A 118 -8.82 -19.45 -4.85
N TYR A 119 -8.32 -18.74 -5.85
CA TYR A 119 -8.92 -18.64 -7.17
C TYR A 119 -7.87 -18.81 -8.28
N GLY A 120 -8.32 -19.25 -9.46
CA GLY A 120 -7.46 -19.49 -10.62
C GLY A 120 -6.75 -20.84 -10.58
N GLN A 121 -5.63 -20.95 -11.29
CA GLN A 121 -4.80 -22.16 -11.34
C GLN A 121 -3.84 -22.23 -10.15
N TRP A 122 -4.40 -22.07 -8.94
CA TRP A 122 -3.64 -22.05 -7.69
C TRP A 122 -2.72 -23.28 -7.58
N ASP A 123 -3.28 -24.48 -7.71
CA ASP A 123 -2.54 -25.74 -7.54
C ASP A 123 -1.45 -26.00 -8.61
N ASN A 124 -1.48 -25.26 -9.73
CA ASN A 124 -0.49 -25.38 -10.82
C ASN A 124 0.57 -24.27 -10.78
N ALA A 125 0.72 -23.55 -9.65
CA ALA A 125 1.73 -22.51 -9.51
C ALA A 125 3.15 -23.07 -9.51
N ALA A 126 4.04 -22.41 -10.23
CA ALA A 126 5.48 -22.62 -10.12
C ALA A 126 6.03 -21.98 -8.84
N LYS A 127 5.46 -20.83 -8.44
CA LYS A 127 5.81 -20.13 -7.21
C LYS A 127 4.65 -19.35 -6.62
N TYR A 128 4.74 -19.07 -5.32
CA TYR A 128 3.81 -18.21 -4.61
C TYR A 128 4.56 -17.05 -3.98
N ILE A 129 4.06 -15.83 -4.19
CA ILE A 129 4.69 -14.61 -3.67
C ILE A 129 3.70 -13.85 -2.78
N ASP A 130 4.21 -13.16 -1.76
CA ASP A 130 3.41 -12.16 -1.04
C ASP A 130 3.45 -10.85 -1.85
N PRO A 131 2.30 -10.36 -2.35
CA PRO A 131 2.25 -9.16 -3.18
C PRO A 131 2.71 -7.87 -2.46
N ARG A 132 2.90 -7.90 -1.13
CA ARG A 132 3.33 -6.77 -0.31
C ARG A 132 4.80 -6.80 0.06
N GLN A 133 5.47 -7.96 -0.02
CA GLN A 133 6.89 -8.10 0.36
C GLN A 133 7.83 -8.22 -0.83
N GLU A 134 7.38 -8.83 -1.94
CA GLU A 134 8.18 -9.03 -3.16
C GLU A 134 7.88 -8.02 -4.28
#